data_AF-A0A821FE48-F1
#
_entry.id   AF-A0A821FE48-F1
#
_cell.length_a   1.000
_cell.length_b   1.000
_cell.length_c   1.000
_cell.angle_alpha   90.00
_cell.angle_beta   90.00
_cell.angle_gamma   90.00
#
_symmetry.space_group_name_H-M   'P 1'
#
loop_
_entity.id
_entity.type
_entity.pdbx_description
1 polymer ?
#
loop_
_entity_poly.entity_id
_entity_poly.type
_entity_poly.pdbx_seq_one_letter_code
_entity_poly.pdbx_strand_id
1 'polypeptide(L)'
;IVILLSWHKQAIPSELDSIAVQRLIEYLFSNCSHRNVIVMKSNLDLIKKLIECWKERIHSPTVILYKLISEPDLKSKQNAIGLSLIGILLANEILPYYVPPTPTGNLPPVTTGSILSTIPNDLTEDKFNDTILRNMKNTYRNIYAAAAEVIGMLLNVKKLKNESTQRLLEQLSLILKWHNSQGLSDTYVTCIYSIQKHYSLIADKTVMNKLIFGLKKMYGDIKIECLESLIANITEFDSAYLELRAAGILDILIHK
;
A
#
# COMPACT_ATOMS: atom_id res chain seq x y z
N ILE A 1 12.52 -16.39 17.50
CA ILE A 1 11.92 -15.06 17.23
C ILE A 1 10.99 -14.62 18.35
N VAL A 2 9.95 -15.40 18.70
CA VAL A 2 9.01 -15.02 19.78
C VAL A 2 9.70 -14.68 21.10
N ILE A 3 10.66 -15.50 21.54
CA ILE A 3 11.45 -15.24 22.76
C ILE A 3 12.28 -13.95 22.63
N LEU A 4 12.93 -13.72 21.49
CA LEU A 4 13.71 -12.50 21.23
C LEU A 4 12.82 -11.26 21.29
N LEU A 5 11.63 -11.32 20.68
CA LEU A 5 10.65 -10.24 20.71
C LEU A 5 10.08 -9.99 22.11
N SER A 6 9.98 -11.01 22.96
CA SER A 6 9.52 -10.81 24.34
C SER A 6 10.47 -9.90 25.15
N TRP A 7 11.74 -9.81 24.76
CA TRP A 7 12.77 -9.00 25.42
C TRP A 7 13.19 -7.76 24.63
N HIS A 8 12.40 -7.34 23.63
CA HIS A 8 12.76 -6.22 22.74
C HIS A 8 13.04 -4.89 23.47
N LYS A 9 12.50 -4.69 24.68
CA LYS A 9 12.78 -3.50 25.50
C LYS A 9 14.12 -3.58 26.26
N GLN A 10 14.65 -4.78 26.46
CA GLN A 10 15.86 -5.04 27.24
C GLN A 10 17.07 -5.30 26.33
N ALA A 11 16.85 -5.93 25.18
CA ALA A 11 17.88 -6.26 24.20
C ALA A 11 17.41 -5.84 22.81
N ILE A 12 17.84 -4.66 22.37
CA ILE A 12 17.67 -4.18 20.99
C ILE A 12 18.93 -4.60 20.22
N PRO A 13 18.81 -5.21 19.03
CA PRO A 13 19.96 -5.53 18.20
C PRO A 13 20.86 -4.31 17.99
N SER A 14 22.16 -4.51 18.20
CA SER A 14 23.17 -3.47 18.01
C SER A 14 23.47 -3.24 16.53
N GLU A 15 24.23 -2.21 16.19
CA GLU A 15 24.65 -1.98 14.79
C GLU A 15 25.50 -3.13 14.23
N LEU A 16 26.24 -3.85 15.09
CA LEU A 16 27.00 -5.04 14.73
C LEU A 16 26.09 -6.21 14.30
N ASP A 17 24.85 -6.24 14.83
CA ASP A 17 23.86 -7.28 14.53
C ASP A 17 23.01 -6.95 13.29
N SER A 18 23.18 -5.75 12.71
CA SER A 18 22.35 -5.24 11.60
C SER A 18 22.28 -6.19 10.42
N ILE A 19 23.40 -6.83 10.04
CA ILE A 19 23.46 -7.80 8.94
C ILE A 19 22.65 -9.06 9.27
N ALA A 20 22.72 -9.55 10.51
CA ALA A 20 21.98 -10.73 10.93
C ALA A 20 20.48 -10.46 11.01
N VAL A 21 20.09 -9.29 11.53
CA VAL A 21 18.70 -8.80 11.54
C VAL A 21 18.19 -8.68 10.11
N GLN A 22 18.96 -8.10 9.20
CA GLN A 22 18.57 -7.94 7.80
C GLN A 22 18.35 -9.29 7.11
N ARG A 23 19.27 -10.26 7.29
CA ARG A 23 19.13 -11.62 6.74
C ARG A 23 17.91 -12.34 7.31
N LEU A 24 17.61 -12.15 8.59
CA LEU A 24 16.41 -12.70 9.21
C LEU A 24 15.14 -12.12 8.56
N ILE A 25 15.09 -10.80 8.35
CA ILE A 25 13.96 -10.12 7.71
C ILE A 25 13.75 -10.65 6.29
N GLU A 26 14.81 -10.73 5.50
CA GLU A 26 14.73 -11.24 4.13
C GLU A 26 14.28 -12.69 4.07
N TYR A 27 14.77 -13.53 4.99
CA TYR A 27 14.32 -14.90 5.11
C TYR A 27 12.83 -14.98 5.42
N LEU A 28 12.34 -14.19 6.38
CA LEU A 28 10.93 -14.15 6.76
C LEU A 28 10.04 -13.66 5.62
N PHE A 29 10.46 -12.62 4.90
CA PHE A 29 9.69 -12.08 3.77
C PHE A 29 9.63 -13.09 2.61
N SER A 30 10.74 -13.77 2.32
CA SER A 30 10.80 -14.79 1.26
C SER A 30 9.95 -16.02 1.57
N ASN A 31 9.85 -16.40 2.85
CA ASN A 31 9.16 -17.62 3.29
C ASN A 31 7.82 -17.35 3.99
N CYS A 32 7.25 -16.15 3.81
CA CYS A 32 5.97 -15.78 4.44
C CYS A 32 4.80 -16.60 3.88
N SER A 33 4.86 -16.96 2.59
CA SER A 33 3.80 -17.68 1.89
C SER A 33 3.66 -19.12 2.36
N HIS A 34 2.41 -19.52 2.61
CA HIS A 34 2.10 -20.89 3.02
C HIS A 34 0.72 -21.31 2.48
N ARG A 35 0.56 -22.59 2.11
CA ARG A 35 -0.71 -23.13 1.58
C ARG A 35 -1.87 -22.98 2.58
N ASN A 36 -1.58 -23.19 3.86
CA ASN A 36 -2.53 -22.94 4.94
C ASN A 36 -2.59 -21.44 5.26
N VAL A 37 -3.76 -20.84 5.04
CA VAL A 37 -4.05 -19.41 5.27
C VAL A 37 -3.86 -19.02 6.73
N ILE A 38 -4.15 -19.91 7.69
CA ILE A 38 -3.98 -19.62 9.13
C ILE A 38 -2.49 -19.44 9.46
N VAL A 39 -1.65 -20.33 8.94
CA VAL A 39 -0.19 -20.26 9.09
C VAL A 39 0.36 -19.01 8.41
N MET A 40 -0.10 -18.71 7.19
CA MET A 40 0.29 -17.51 6.45
C MET A 40 -0.07 -16.22 7.22
N LYS A 41 -1.27 -16.14 7.80
CA LYS A 41 -1.67 -15.01 8.67
C LYS A 41 -0.78 -14.92 9.91
N SER A 42 -0.51 -16.04 10.57
CA SER A 42 0.40 -16.08 11.72
C SER A 42 1.82 -15.62 11.35
N ASN A 43 2.30 -15.94 10.15
CA ASN A 43 3.60 -15.46 9.66
C ASN A 43 3.59 -13.94 9.46
N LEU A 44 2.54 -13.40 8.85
CA LEU A 44 2.36 -11.95 8.68
C LEU A 44 2.29 -11.23 10.04
N ASP A 45 1.58 -11.79 11.01
CA ASP A 45 1.48 -11.20 12.36
C ASP A 45 2.83 -11.22 13.10
N LEU A 46 3.60 -12.30 12.94
CA LEU A 46 4.96 -12.38 13.50
C LEU A 46 5.87 -11.32 12.88
N ILE A 47 5.84 -11.18 11.55
CA ILE A 47 6.61 -10.17 10.82
C ILE A 47 6.19 -8.77 11.25
N LYS A 48 4.88 -8.50 11.33
CA LYS A 48 4.34 -7.20 11.78
C LYS A 48 4.90 -6.80 13.15
N LYS A 49 4.81 -7.70 14.13
CA LYS A 49 5.37 -7.45 15.48
C LYS A 49 6.88 -7.24 15.45
N LEU A 50 7.60 -7.98 14.61
CA LEU A 50 9.05 -7.83 14.46
C LEU A 50 9.42 -6.44 13.91
N ILE A 51 8.72 -5.99 12.87
CA ILE A 51 8.91 -4.65 12.31
C ILE A 51 8.57 -3.58 13.35
N GLU A 52 7.45 -3.69 14.06
CA GLU A 52 7.04 -2.73 15.10
C GLU A 52 8.08 -2.60 16.21
N CYS A 53 8.68 -3.71 16.64
CA CYS A 53 9.69 -3.70 17.69
C CYS A 53 11.05 -3.13 17.24
N TRP A 54 11.44 -3.35 15.98
CA TRP A 54 12.80 -3.06 15.49
C TRP A 54 12.83 -2.08 14.31
N LYS A 55 11.80 -1.24 14.15
CA LYS A 55 11.64 -0.31 13.02
C LYS A 55 12.86 0.58 12.73
N GLU A 56 13.63 0.94 13.75
CA GLU A 56 14.84 1.78 13.62
C GLU A 56 16.08 1.01 13.13
N ARG A 57 16.03 -0.33 13.11
CA ARG A 57 17.16 -1.21 12.78
C ARG A 57 16.93 -2.02 11.51
N ILE A 58 15.80 -1.84 10.84
CA ILE A 58 15.39 -2.65 9.70
C ILE A 58 15.39 -1.80 8.44
N HIS A 59 15.98 -2.34 7.37
CA HIS A 59 15.90 -1.77 6.03
C HIS A 59 14.92 -2.58 5.17
N SER A 60 14.25 -1.90 4.23
CA SER A 60 13.28 -2.57 3.38
C SER A 60 13.96 -3.60 2.44
N PRO A 61 13.50 -4.87 2.43
CA PRO A 61 13.97 -5.89 1.49
C PRO A 61 13.35 -5.67 0.09
N THR A 62 13.73 -4.56 -0.55
CA THR A 62 13.11 -4.00 -1.77
C THR A 62 13.01 -5.01 -2.90
N VAL A 63 14.08 -5.79 -3.15
CA VAL A 63 14.15 -6.77 -4.24
C VAL A 63 13.18 -7.93 -4.02
N ILE A 64 13.04 -8.39 -2.77
CA ILE A 64 12.14 -9.50 -2.41
C ILE A 64 10.70 -9.03 -2.57
N LEU A 65 10.38 -7.84 -2.06
CA LEU A 65 9.06 -7.23 -2.22
C LEU A 65 8.69 -7.07 -3.69
N TYR A 66 9.61 -6.53 -4.50
CA TYR A 66 9.40 -6.33 -5.93
C TYR A 66 9.08 -7.65 -6.64
N LYS A 67 9.83 -8.72 -6.35
CA LYS A 67 9.57 -10.06 -6.91
C LYS A 67 8.18 -10.56 -6.51
N LEU A 68 7.80 -10.41 -5.24
CA LEU A 68 6.50 -10.88 -4.73
C LEU A 68 5.30 -10.18 -5.37
N ILE A 69 5.40 -8.89 -5.69
CA ILE A 69 4.32 -8.11 -6.33
C ILE A 69 4.36 -8.13 -7.86
N SER A 70 5.45 -8.64 -8.44
CA SER A 70 5.64 -8.73 -9.88
C SER A 70 5.08 -10.01 -10.49
N GLU A 71 4.62 -10.97 -9.68
CA GLU A 71 4.15 -12.28 -10.12
C GLU A 71 3.04 -12.13 -11.18
N PRO A 72 3.26 -12.58 -12.42
CA PRO A 72 2.28 -12.46 -13.50
C PRO A 72 1.06 -13.37 -13.31
N ASP A 73 1.17 -14.45 -12.53
CA ASP A 73 0.03 -15.33 -12.29
C ASP A 73 -1.05 -14.62 -11.43
N LEU A 74 -2.15 -14.24 -12.08
CA LEU A 74 -3.30 -13.61 -11.43
C LEU A 74 -3.93 -14.52 -10.37
N LYS A 75 -3.85 -15.85 -10.52
CA LYS A 75 -4.40 -16.81 -9.55
C LYS A 75 -3.52 -16.96 -8.30
N SER A 76 -2.27 -16.52 -8.39
CA SER A 76 -1.32 -16.59 -7.30
C SER A 76 -1.67 -15.58 -6.21
N LYS A 77 -1.76 -16.06 -4.97
CA LYS A 77 -1.93 -15.19 -3.79
C LYS A 77 -0.64 -14.44 -3.42
N GLN A 78 0.46 -14.65 -4.15
CA GLN A 78 1.75 -14.03 -3.84
C GLN A 78 1.71 -12.51 -3.91
N ASN A 79 1.04 -11.94 -4.91
CA ASN A 79 0.89 -10.48 -5.01
C ASN A 79 0.18 -9.91 -3.78
N ALA A 80 -0.88 -10.56 -3.28
CA ALA A 80 -1.56 -10.13 -2.07
C ALA A 80 -0.64 -10.15 -0.82
N ILE A 81 0.23 -11.16 -0.71
CA ILE A 81 1.20 -11.27 0.38
C ILE A 81 2.25 -10.17 0.27
N GLY A 82 2.81 -9.95 -0.93
CA GLY A 82 3.76 -8.87 -1.18
C GLY A 82 3.18 -7.49 -0.82
N LEU A 83 1.94 -7.22 -1.24
CA LEU A 83 1.22 -6.00 -0.88
C LEU A 83 0.98 -5.89 0.64
N SER A 84 0.62 -6.98 1.30
CA SER A 84 0.44 -7.00 2.77
C SER A 84 1.75 -6.71 3.51
N LEU A 85 2.88 -7.27 3.05
CA LEU A 85 4.21 -7.01 3.61
C LEU A 85 4.63 -5.55 3.40
N ILE A 86 4.34 -4.96 2.24
CA ILE A 86 4.55 -3.53 1.99
C ILE A 86 3.71 -2.69 2.95
N GLY A 87 2.43 -3.03 3.13
CA GLY A 87 1.55 -2.36 4.09
C GLY A 87 2.10 -2.38 5.51
N ILE A 88 2.67 -3.51 5.97
CA ILE A 88 3.31 -3.63 7.29
C ILE A 88 4.49 -2.65 7.44
N LEU A 89 5.32 -2.51 6.40
CA LEU A 89 6.44 -1.56 6.42
C LEU A 89 5.94 -0.11 6.46
N LEU A 90 4.98 0.22 5.59
CA LEU A 90 4.42 1.57 5.50
C LEU A 90 3.68 1.99 6.79
N ALA A 91 3.03 1.06 7.47
CA ALA A 91 2.40 1.30 8.78
C ALA A 91 3.41 1.73 9.85
N ASN A 92 4.69 1.39 9.67
CA ASN A 92 5.80 1.79 10.53
C ASN A 92 6.65 2.91 9.92
N GLU A 93 6.12 3.62 8.92
CA GLU A 93 6.79 4.72 8.21
C GLU A 93 8.11 4.30 7.52
N ILE A 94 8.26 3.01 7.21
CA ILE A 94 9.38 2.47 6.44
C ILE A 94 8.98 2.43 4.97
N LEU A 95 9.73 3.14 4.13
CA LEU A 95 9.50 3.11 2.69
C LEU A 95 9.90 1.74 2.11
N PRO A 96 9.12 1.19 1.17
CA PRO A 96 9.35 -0.14 0.62
C PRO A 96 10.54 -0.20 -0.34
N TYR A 97 11.05 0.96 -0.77
CA TYR A 97 12.29 1.11 -1.53
C TYR A 97 13.39 1.66 -0.60
N TYR A 98 14.56 1.04 -0.67
CA TYR A 98 15.75 1.52 0.01
C TYR A 98 16.63 2.27 -0.98
N VAL A 99 16.81 3.57 -0.75
CA VAL A 99 17.87 4.35 -1.38
C VAL A 99 19.01 4.42 -0.37
N PRO A 100 20.19 3.81 -0.63
CA PRO A 100 21.32 3.99 0.26
C PRO A 100 21.65 5.48 0.35
N PRO A 101 21.97 6.00 1.55
CA PRO A 101 22.37 7.40 1.69
C PRO A 101 23.56 7.67 0.76
N THR A 102 23.48 8.76 0.00
CA THR A 102 24.59 9.24 -0.84
C THR A 102 25.82 9.42 0.04
N PRO A 103 27.01 8.92 -0.34
CA PRO A 103 28.21 9.13 0.44
C PRO A 103 28.52 10.62 0.48
N THR A 104 28.20 11.27 1.60
CA THR A 104 28.61 12.64 1.88
C THR A 104 30.06 12.61 2.33
N GLY A 105 30.99 12.84 1.40
CA GLY A 105 32.43 12.93 1.65
C GLY A 105 33.26 11.97 0.80
N ASN A 106 34.58 12.20 0.78
CA ASN A 106 35.58 11.37 0.08
C ASN A 106 35.75 9.96 0.69
N LEU A 107 34.76 9.45 1.43
CA LEU A 107 34.76 8.06 1.84
C LEU A 107 34.18 7.22 0.72
N PRO A 108 34.78 6.05 0.42
CA PRO A 108 34.21 5.12 -0.53
C PRO A 108 32.75 4.82 -0.14
N PRO A 109 31.84 4.63 -1.10
CA PRO A 109 30.46 4.29 -0.81
C PRO A 109 30.46 3.14 0.18
N VAL A 110 29.74 3.29 1.29
CA VAL A 110 29.54 2.21 2.27
C VAL A 110 28.90 1.06 1.49
N THR A 111 29.76 0.17 1.01
CA THR A 111 29.38 -1.11 0.48
C THR A 111 29.06 -1.88 1.74
N THR A 112 27.83 -1.72 2.21
CA THR A 112 27.23 -2.62 3.19
C THR A 112 27.47 -4.01 2.64
N GLY A 113 28.46 -4.69 3.21
CA GLY A 113 28.85 -6.01 2.77
C GLY A 113 27.61 -6.90 2.88
N SER A 114 27.33 -7.62 1.79
CA SER A 114 26.19 -8.52 1.59
C SER A 114 25.00 -7.86 0.86
N ILE A 115 24.66 -8.43 -0.30
CA ILE A 115 23.35 -8.47 -1.01
C ILE A 115 22.67 -7.18 -1.52
N LEU A 116 23.10 -5.99 -1.10
CA LEU A 116 22.63 -4.73 -1.71
C LEU A 116 23.15 -4.51 -3.15
N SER A 117 24.15 -5.28 -3.58
CA SER A 117 24.65 -5.30 -4.97
C SER A 117 23.73 -6.02 -5.97
N THR A 118 22.58 -6.53 -5.52
CA THR A 118 21.61 -7.25 -6.38
C THR A 118 20.26 -6.52 -6.47
N ILE A 119 20.22 -5.22 -6.21
CA ILE A 119 19.15 -4.40 -6.80
C ILE A 119 19.45 -4.41 -8.30
N PRO A 120 18.57 -4.95 -9.17
CA PRO A 120 18.78 -4.81 -10.60
C PRO A 120 18.99 -3.33 -10.87
N ASN A 121 20.04 -2.93 -11.61
CA ASN A 121 20.34 -1.52 -11.87
C ASN A 121 19.12 -0.73 -12.42
N ASP A 122 18.11 -1.44 -12.92
CA ASP A 122 16.85 -0.91 -13.45
C ASP A 122 15.70 -0.78 -12.43
N LEU A 123 15.87 -1.20 -11.16
CA LEU A 123 14.81 -1.12 -10.16
C LEU A 123 14.79 0.27 -9.53
N THR A 124 14.16 1.20 -10.22
CA THR A 124 13.87 2.54 -9.72
C THR A 124 12.63 2.55 -8.84
N GLU A 125 12.50 3.60 -8.03
CA GLU A 125 11.29 3.88 -7.27
C GLU A 125 10.04 3.87 -8.16
N ASP A 126 10.14 4.49 -9.34
CA ASP A 126 9.02 4.59 -10.28
C ASP A 126 8.57 3.22 -10.78
N LYS A 127 9.53 2.35 -11.10
CA LYS A 127 9.24 0.98 -11.56
C LYS A 127 8.59 0.17 -10.44
N PHE A 128 9.00 0.39 -9.20
CA PHE A 128 8.37 -0.23 -8.03
C PHE A 128 6.92 0.26 -7.87
N ASN A 129 6.71 1.57 -7.93
CA ASN A 129 5.39 2.21 -7.86
C ASN A 129 4.47 1.73 -9.00
N ASP A 130 4.96 1.69 -10.24
CA ASP A 130 4.25 1.17 -11.41
C ASP A 130 3.81 -0.29 -11.22
N THR A 131 4.63 -1.08 -10.52
CA THR A 131 4.31 -2.49 -10.27
C THR A 131 3.20 -2.63 -9.22
N ILE A 132 3.16 -1.80 -8.19
CA ILE A 132 2.02 -1.73 -7.25
C ILE A 132 0.76 -1.28 -8.00
N LEU A 133 0.86 -0.20 -8.79
CA LEU A 133 -0.24 0.35 -9.57
C LEU A 133 -0.79 -0.65 -10.59
N ARG A 134 0.06 -1.48 -11.21
CA ARG A 134 -0.36 -2.58 -12.07
C ARG A 134 -1.26 -3.58 -11.34
N ASN A 135 -1.01 -3.84 -10.06
CA ASN A 135 -1.84 -4.73 -9.25
C ASN A 135 -3.25 -4.16 -8.99
N MET A 136 -3.47 -2.84 -9.11
CA MET A 136 -4.81 -2.26 -9.07
C MET A 136 -5.67 -2.61 -10.30
N LYS A 137 -5.07 -3.12 -11.38
CA LYS A 137 -5.78 -3.63 -12.57
C LYS A 137 -6.10 -5.12 -12.48
N ASN A 138 -5.80 -5.76 -11.35
CA ASN A 138 -6.07 -7.18 -11.14
C ASN A 138 -7.59 -7.44 -11.04
N THR A 139 -8.03 -8.67 -11.30
CA THR A 139 -9.43 -9.10 -11.22
C THR A 139 -9.87 -9.45 -9.80
N TYR A 140 -8.93 -9.82 -8.92
CA TYR A 140 -9.26 -10.26 -7.56
C TYR A 140 -9.29 -9.09 -6.57
N ARG A 141 -10.42 -8.95 -5.85
CA ARG A 141 -10.67 -7.86 -4.88
C ARG A 141 -9.61 -7.73 -3.81
N ASN A 142 -9.17 -8.84 -3.24
CA ASN A 142 -8.12 -8.84 -2.22
C ASN A 142 -6.75 -8.37 -2.76
N ILE A 143 -6.52 -8.34 -4.08
CA ILE A 143 -5.27 -7.84 -4.67
C ILE A 143 -5.43 -6.37 -5.05
N TYR A 144 -6.45 -6.00 -5.84
CA TYR A 144 -6.59 -4.62 -6.29
C TYR A 144 -6.90 -3.66 -5.13
N ALA A 145 -7.69 -4.09 -4.13
CA ALA A 145 -7.99 -3.28 -2.96
C ALA A 145 -6.74 -3.09 -2.09
N ALA A 146 -5.97 -4.16 -1.85
CA ALA A 146 -4.71 -4.08 -1.12
C ALA A 146 -3.68 -3.20 -1.85
N ALA A 147 -3.61 -3.26 -3.17
CA ALA A 147 -2.73 -2.41 -3.97
C ALA A 147 -3.12 -0.93 -3.84
N ALA A 148 -4.42 -0.63 -3.92
CA ALA A 148 -4.96 0.71 -3.75
C ALA A 148 -4.69 1.26 -2.33
N GLU A 149 -4.92 0.44 -1.30
CA GLU A 149 -4.63 0.79 0.10
C GLU A 149 -3.14 1.09 0.30
N VAL A 150 -2.25 0.22 -0.20
CA VAL A 150 -0.79 0.42 -0.15
C VAL A 150 -0.37 1.72 -0.83
N ILE A 151 -0.97 2.09 -1.96
CA ILE A 151 -0.69 3.37 -2.63
C ILE A 151 -1.13 4.55 -1.77
N GLY A 152 -2.31 4.47 -1.14
CA GLY A 152 -2.76 5.48 -0.17
C GLY A 152 -1.80 5.62 1.01
N MET A 153 -1.36 4.50 1.59
CA MET A 153 -0.36 4.50 2.66
C MET A 153 0.98 5.10 2.20
N LEU A 154 1.44 4.76 1.00
CA LEU A 154 2.70 5.27 0.44
C LEU A 154 2.66 6.78 0.23
N LEU A 155 1.56 7.30 -0.33
CA LEU A 155 1.32 8.74 -0.48
C LEU A 155 1.33 9.46 0.88
N ASN A 156 0.70 8.86 1.89
CA ASN A 156 0.68 9.43 3.24
C ASN A 156 2.09 9.44 3.87
N VAL A 157 2.84 8.33 3.81
CA VAL A 157 4.20 8.26 4.36
C VAL A 157 5.14 9.24 3.66
N LYS A 158 5.08 9.35 2.32
CA LYS A 158 5.84 10.36 1.57
C LYS A 158 5.51 11.79 2.04
N LYS A 159 4.23 12.10 2.21
CA LYS A 159 3.77 13.39 2.72
C LYS A 159 4.34 13.67 4.12
N LEU A 160 4.30 12.69 5.02
CA LEU A 160 4.86 12.81 6.39
C LEU A 160 6.37 13.05 6.37
N LYS A 161 7.10 12.45 5.42
CA LYS A 161 8.55 12.62 5.23
C LYS A 161 8.94 13.84 4.39
N ASN A 162 7.97 14.65 3.94
CA ASN A 162 8.17 15.76 3.00
C ASN A 162 8.84 15.34 1.67
N GLU A 163 8.61 14.11 1.21
CA GLU A 163 9.03 13.64 -0.11
C GLU A 163 7.99 14.01 -1.18
N SER A 164 8.45 14.21 -2.42
CA SER A 164 7.54 14.54 -3.54
C SER A 164 6.57 13.38 -3.82
N THR A 165 5.27 13.69 -3.82
CA THR A 165 4.20 12.76 -4.20
C THR A 165 3.74 12.93 -5.65
N GLN A 166 4.23 13.97 -6.35
CA GLN A 166 3.71 14.39 -7.65
C GLN A 166 3.71 13.27 -8.68
N ARG A 167 4.87 12.61 -8.86
CA ARG A 167 5.02 11.56 -9.88
C ARG A 167 4.12 10.34 -9.61
N LEU A 168 3.99 9.96 -8.35
CA LEU A 168 3.10 8.87 -7.95
C LEU A 168 1.63 9.23 -8.18
N LEU A 169 1.24 10.47 -7.91
CA LEU A 169 -0.11 10.98 -8.20
C LEU A 169 -0.39 11.02 -9.71
N GLU A 170 0.59 11.41 -10.53
CA GLU A 170 0.47 11.38 -12.00
C GLU A 170 0.24 9.95 -12.50
N GLN A 171 1.06 8.99 -12.07
CA GLN A 171 0.90 7.56 -12.43
C GLN A 171 -0.45 7.00 -11.96
N LEU A 172 -0.85 7.31 -10.73
CA LEU A 172 -2.13 6.90 -10.16
C LEU A 172 -3.33 7.48 -10.93
N SER A 173 -3.25 8.76 -11.32
CA SER A 173 -4.29 9.42 -12.10
C SER A 173 -4.55 8.72 -13.44
N LEU A 174 -3.50 8.19 -14.09
CA LEU A 174 -3.63 7.42 -15.34
C LEU A 174 -4.37 6.09 -15.10
N ILE A 175 -4.10 5.40 -14.00
CA ILE A 175 -4.78 4.16 -13.63
C ILE A 175 -6.25 4.43 -13.28
N LEU A 176 -6.54 5.48 -12.53
CA LEU A 176 -7.90 5.87 -12.18
C LEU A 176 -8.69 6.32 -13.41
N LYS A 177 -8.07 7.05 -14.34
CA LYS A 177 -8.68 7.41 -15.64
C LYS A 177 -8.96 6.17 -16.49
N TRP A 178 -8.08 5.18 -16.48
CA TRP A 178 -8.31 3.91 -17.17
C TRP A 178 -9.50 3.15 -16.57
N HIS A 179 -9.60 3.03 -15.24
CA HIS A 179 -10.78 2.43 -14.61
C HIS A 179 -12.05 3.26 -14.89
N ASN A 180 -11.93 4.59 -14.90
CA ASN A 180 -13.02 5.50 -15.20
C ASN A 180 -13.59 5.30 -16.63
N SER A 181 -12.73 5.04 -17.63
CA SER A 181 -13.16 4.84 -19.03
C SER A 181 -13.86 3.50 -19.26
N GLN A 182 -13.68 2.51 -18.38
CA GLN A 182 -14.40 1.23 -18.41
C GLN A 182 -15.83 1.32 -17.83
N GLY A 183 -16.29 2.51 -17.44
CA GLY A 183 -17.54 2.73 -16.74
C GLY A 183 -17.34 2.91 -15.23
N LEU A 184 -18.43 2.97 -14.47
CA LEU A 184 -18.33 2.92 -13.02
C LEU A 184 -18.41 1.46 -12.58
N SER A 185 -17.27 0.88 -12.28
CA SER A 185 -17.14 -0.50 -11.80
C SER A 185 -16.98 -0.54 -10.28
N ASP A 186 -17.38 -1.66 -9.68
CA ASP A 186 -17.12 -1.95 -8.26
C ASP A 186 -15.62 -1.81 -7.93
N THR A 187 -14.75 -2.22 -8.86
CA THR A 187 -13.29 -2.08 -8.76
C THR A 187 -12.86 -0.62 -8.63
N TYR A 188 -13.46 0.30 -9.39
CA TYR A 188 -13.13 1.73 -9.30
C TYR A 188 -13.48 2.28 -7.91
N VAL A 189 -14.68 1.98 -7.42
CA VAL A 189 -15.17 2.42 -6.10
C VAL A 189 -14.26 1.87 -5.00
N THR A 190 -13.99 0.56 -5.03
CA THR A 190 -13.14 -0.08 -4.02
C THR A 190 -11.73 0.52 -4.02
N CYS A 191 -11.16 0.81 -5.20
CA CYS A 191 -9.84 1.44 -5.30
C CYS A 191 -9.83 2.83 -4.68
N ILE A 192 -10.80 3.68 -5.03
CA ILE A 192 -10.92 5.04 -4.48
C ILE A 192 -11.08 4.98 -2.97
N TYR A 193 -12.03 4.17 -2.50
CA TYR A 193 -12.27 3.93 -1.08
C TYR A 193 -10.98 3.53 -0.33
N SER A 194 -10.27 2.53 -0.87
CA SER A 194 -9.07 1.98 -0.23
C SER A 194 -7.92 3.00 -0.16
N ILE A 195 -7.74 3.83 -1.19
CA ILE A 195 -6.72 4.91 -1.17
C ILE A 195 -7.09 5.97 -0.12
N GLN A 196 -8.36 6.39 -0.09
CA GLN A 196 -8.85 7.47 0.76
C GLN A 196 -8.76 7.17 2.26
N LYS A 197 -8.69 5.90 2.66
CA LYS A 197 -8.43 5.50 4.06
C LYS A 197 -7.16 6.12 4.64
N HIS A 198 -6.15 6.35 3.80
CA HIS A 198 -4.86 6.90 4.21
C HIS A 198 -4.53 8.23 3.54
N TYR A 199 -5.14 8.53 2.39
CA TYR A 199 -4.86 9.75 1.63
C TYR A 199 -6.13 10.32 0.99
N SER A 200 -6.82 11.22 1.69
CA SER A 200 -8.10 11.81 1.26
C SER A 200 -7.98 12.77 0.07
N LEU A 201 -6.82 13.45 -0.07
CA LEU A 201 -6.53 14.47 -1.09
C LEU A 201 -6.65 14.01 -2.56
N ILE A 202 -6.96 12.74 -2.82
CA ILE A 202 -7.21 12.22 -4.16
C ILE A 202 -8.64 12.45 -4.66
N ALA A 203 -9.56 12.78 -3.77
CA ALA A 203 -10.98 12.93 -4.06
C ALA A 203 -11.30 14.30 -4.68
N ASP A 204 -10.80 14.53 -5.90
CA ASP A 204 -11.17 15.76 -6.60
C ASP A 204 -12.66 15.79 -6.95
N LYS A 205 -13.14 16.97 -7.38
CA LYS A 205 -14.53 17.18 -7.81
C LYS A 205 -14.99 16.15 -8.86
N THR A 206 -14.10 15.67 -9.74
CA THR A 206 -14.43 14.72 -10.80
C THR A 206 -14.73 13.33 -10.22
N VAL A 207 -13.88 12.87 -9.30
CA VAL A 207 -14.08 11.60 -8.58
C VAL A 207 -15.38 11.65 -7.79
N MET A 208 -15.60 12.74 -7.03
CA MET A 208 -16.80 12.93 -6.22
C MET A 208 -18.08 12.91 -7.06
N ASN A 209 -18.14 13.68 -8.16
CA ASN A 209 -19.29 13.69 -9.08
C ASN A 209 -19.61 12.30 -9.62
N LYS A 210 -18.58 11.53 -9.99
CA LYS A 210 -18.75 10.19 -10.55
C LYS A 210 -19.27 9.20 -9.49
N LEU A 211 -18.78 9.27 -8.26
CA LEU A 211 -19.29 8.47 -7.14
C LEU A 211 -20.76 8.79 -6.85
N ILE A 212 -21.13 10.08 -6.79
CA ILE A 212 -22.50 10.54 -6.57
C ILE A 212 -23.44 10.05 -7.68
N PHE A 213 -23.07 10.24 -8.96
CA PHE A 213 -23.87 9.78 -10.09
C PHE A 213 -24.06 8.25 -10.10
N GLY A 214 -23.07 7.54 -9.57
CA GLY A 214 -23.06 6.10 -9.42
C GLY A 214 -23.92 5.53 -8.32
N LEU A 215 -24.24 6.34 -7.31
CA LEU A 215 -24.73 5.86 -6.02
C LEU A 215 -26.03 5.04 -6.12
N LYS A 216 -26.95 5.43 -7.03
CA LYS A 216 -28.22 4.69 -7.25
C LYS A 216 -28.02 3.30 -7.86
N LYS A 217 -26.90 3.06 -8.56
CA LYS A 217 -26.64 1.81 -9.29
C LYS A 217 -25.91 0.78 -8.43
N MET A 218 -25.42 1.16 -7.25
CA MET A 218 -24.64 0.31 -6.37
C MET A 218 -25.51 -0.37 -5.32
N TYR A 219 -25.09 -1.58 -4.92
CA TYR A 219 -25.77 -2.40 -3.93
C TYR A 219 -24.76 -3.04 -2.98
N GLY A 220 -25.25 -3.46 -1.80
CA GLY A 220 -24.43 -4.15 -0.80
C GLY A 220 -23.22 -3.35 -0.34
N ASP A 221 -22.10 -4.05 -0.08
CA ASP A 221 -20.87 -3.48 0.47
C ASP A 221 -20.29 -2.35 -0.39
N ILE A 222 -20.39 -2.44 -1.71
CA ILE A 222 -19.85 -1.40 -2.63
C ILE A 222 -20.58 -0.07 -2.44
N LYS A 223 -21.87 -0.11 -2.12
CA LYS A 223 -22.65 1.09 -1.79
C LYS A 223 -22.15 1.75 -0.51
N ILE A 224 -21.79 0.94 0.49
CA ILE A 224 -21.22 1.43 1.76
C ILE A 224 -19.85 2.05 1.51
N GLU A 225 -18.97 1.37 0.77
CA GLU A 225 -17.65 1.90 0.41
C GLU A 225 -17.75 3.23 -0.35
N CYS A 226 -18.71 3.35 -1.27
CA CYS A 226 -18.98 4.60 -1.99
C CYS A 226 -19.42 5.72 -1.04
N LEU A 227 -20.33 5.44 -0.11
CA LEU A 227 -20.78 6.43 0.88
C LEU A 227 -19.66 6.85 1.83
N GLU A 228 -18.85 5.92 2.33
CA GLU A 228 -17.68 6.23 3.16
C GLU A 228 -16.66 7.09 2.40
N SER A 229 -16.45 6.80 1.10
CA SER A 229 -15.58 7.59 0.22
C SER A 229 -16.08 9.03 0.05
N LEU A 230 -17.41 9.21 -0.05
CA LEU A 230 -18.03 10.52 -0.14
C LEU A 230 -17.91 11.30 1.17
N ILE A 231 -18.15 10.65 2.32
CA ILE A 231 -18.07 11.28 3.64
C ILE A 231 -16.68 11.85 3.89
N ALA A 232 -15.62 11.14 3.48
CA ALA A 232 -14.23 11.55 3.69
C ALA A 232 -13.88 12.92 3.08
N ASN A 233 -14.64 13.38 2.06
CA ASN A 233 -14.31 14.60 1.29
C ASN A 233 -15.52 15.53 1.08
N ILE A 234 -16.63 15.28 1.77
CA ILE A 234 -17.87 16.04 1.59
C ILE A 234 -17.73 17.51 2.02
N THR A 235 -16.82 17.80 2.95
CA THR A 235 -16.58 19.14 3.49
C THR A 235 -15.92 20.06 2.48
N GLU A 236 -15.14 19.51 1.54
CA GLU A 236 -14.45 20.27 0.49
C GLU A 236 -15.29 20.38 -0.79
N PHE A 237 -16.45 19.71 -0.83
CA PHE A 237 -17.28 19.62 -2.02
C PHE A 237 -18.44 20.61 -1.98
N ASP A 238 -18.31 21.70 -2.75
CA ASP A 238 -19.35 22.71 -2.90
C ASP A 238 -20.66 22.08 -3.42
N SER A 239 -21.79 22.46 -2.84
CA SER A 239 -23.13 21.97 -3.23
C SER A 239 -23.37 20.46 -3.02
N ALA A 240 -22.59 19.79 -2.16
CA ALA A 240 -22.74 18.37 -1.83
C ALA A 240 -24.18 17.92 -1.59
N TYR A 241 -24.94 18.68 -0.79
CA TYR A 241 -26.32 18.34 -0.47
C TYR A 241 -27.23 18.31 -1.71
N LEU A 242 -27.09 19.27 -2.63
CA LEU A 242 -27.92 19.34 -3.83
C LEU A 242 -27.65 18.15 -4.75
N GLU A 243 -26.38 17.79 -4.94
CA GLU A 243 -26.00 16.67 -5.78
C GLU A 243 -26.39 15.32 -5.17
N LEU A 244 -26.20 15.14 -3.86
CA LEU A 244 -26.64 13.94 -3.14
C LEU A 244 -28.17 13.79 -3.15
N ARG A 245 -28.89 14.90 -3.01
CA ARG A 245 -30.35 14.91 -3.12
C ARG A 245 -30.81 14.49 -4.51
N ALA A 246 -30.19 15.02 -5.57
CA ALA A 246 -30.48 14.59 -6.95
C ALA A 246 -30.16 13.09 -7.15
N ALA A 247 -29.10 12.60 -6.50
CA ALA A 247 -28.72 11.20 -6.45
C ALA A 247 -29.62 10.33 -5.54
N GLY A 248 -30.69 10.87 -4.95
CA GLY A 248 -31.70 10.09 -4.21
C GLY A 248 -31.21 9.58 -2.87
N ILE A 249 -30.32 10.32 -2.19
CA ILE A 249 -29.76 9.91 -0.90
C ILE A 249 -30.83 9.63 0.17
N LEU A 250 -31.97 10.33 0.15
CA LEU A 250 -33.05 10.14 1.11
C LEU A 250 -33.66 8.74 1.00
N ASP A 251 -33.88 8.24 -0.21
CA ASP A 251 -34.41 6.90 -0.44
C ASP A 251 -33.42 5.83 0.02
N ILE A 252 -32.12 6.13 -0.10
CA ILE A 252 -31.04 5.25 0.35
C ILE A 252 -31.00 5.16 1.87
N LEU A 253 -31.21 6.27 2.58
CA LEU A 253 -31.20 6.32 4.05
C LEU A 253 -32.43 5.65 4.67
N ILE A 254 -33.54 5.55 3.93
CA ILE A 254 -34.76 4.86 4.37
C ILE A 254 -34.62 3.33 4.23
N HIS A 255 -33.67 2.86 3.42
CA HIS A 255 -33.42 1.44 3.23
C HIS A 255 -32.87 0.80 4.51
N LYS A 256 -33.54 -0.26 4.99
CA LYS A 256 -33.09 -1.07 6.14
C LYS A 256 -31.94 -1.99 5.77
#